data_AF-A0A4Q6ACQ2-F1
#
_entry.id   AF-A0A4Q6ACQ2-F1
#
_cell.length_a   1.000
_cell.length_b   1.000
_cell.length_c   1.000
_cell.angle_alpha   90.00
_cell.angle_beta   90.00
_cell.angle_gamma   90.00
#
_symmetry.space_group_name_H-M   'P 1'
#
loop_
_entity.id
_entity.type
_entity.pdbx_description
1 polymer ?
#
loop_
_entity_poly.entity_id
_entity_poly.type
_entity_poly.pdbx_seq_one_letter_code
_entity_poly.pdbx_strand_id
1 'polypeptide(L)'
;MLPNFLQEELLEAGCDEAGRGCLAGPVFAAAVILPKDFYHPLLNDSKQLSEEQRYSLRPFIEQHAVAHAVAQLCNKQIDKINILKASFKSMHLAVKALSVAPQLLLVDGNRFTPYQRIPHATKDHQSALNQFGPCRYHRKSFRLDYSQPSLFSANENTTPVTTSVV
;
A
#
# COMPACT_ATOMS: atom_id res chain seq x y z
N MET A 1 8.24 3.49 10.52
CA MET A 1 8.91 2.62 9.55
C MET A 1 7.83 1.80 8.88
N LEU A 2 7.69 1.86 7.54
CA LEU A 2 6.77 0.95 6.86
C LEU A 2 7.44 -0.43 6.85
N PRO A 3 6.78 -1.48 7.36
CA PRO A 3 7.34 -2.82 7.31
C PRO A 3 7.42 -3.30 5.85
N ASN A 4 8.34 -4.23 5.55
CA ASN A 4 8.55 -4.77 4.20
C ASN A 4 7.30 -5.44 3.62
N PHE A 5 6.45 -5.94 4.52
CA PHE A 5 5.12 -6.49 4.27
C PHE A 5 4.26 -6.23 5.50
N LEU A 6 2.95 -6.16 5.33
CA LEU A 6 1.99 -5.96 6.42
C LEU A 6 1.41 -7.27 6.94
N GLN A 7 1.49 -8.34 6.15
CA GLN A 7 1.17 -9.70 6.58
C GLN A 7 1.87 -10.78 5.76
N GLU A 8 1.80 -12.00 6.27
CA GLU A 8 2.55 -13.14 5.73
C GLU A 8 1.76 -14.05 4.78
N GLU A 9 0.44 -13.86 4.64
CA GLU A 9 -0.42 -14.78 3.90
C GLU A 9 -0.51 -14.43 2.41
N LEU A 10 -0.74 -13.16 2.09
CA LEU A 10 -0.91 -12.67 0.72
C LEU A 10 0.39 -12.09 0.15
N LEU A 11 0.58 -12.26 -1.15
CA LEU A 11 1.63 -11.58 -1.90
C LEU A 11 1.28 -10.10 -2.11
N GLU A 12 2.08 -9.21 -1.53
CA GLU A 12 1.82 -7.77 -1.49
C GLU A 12 2.66 -7.01 -2.53
N ALA A 13 2.03 -6.06 -3.23
CA ALA A 13 2.74 -5.09 -4.03
C ALA A 13 2.63 -3.70 -3.40
N GLY A 14 3.78 -3.09 -3.08
CA GLY A 14 3.88 -1.67 -2.77
C GLY A 14 3.77 -0.83 -4.04
N CYS A 15 2.94 0.20 -4.01
CA CYS A 15 2.68 1.10 -5.12
C CYS A 15 2.85 2.56 -4.69
N ASP A 16 3.62 3.32 -5.46
CA ASP A 16 3.88 4.75 -5.25
C ASP A 16 4.04 5.49 -6.59
N GLU A 17 3.82 6.80 -6.59
CA GLU A 17 3.95 7.67 -7.76
C GLU A 17 4.96 8.80 -7.59
N ALA A 18 5.55 9.23 -8.71
CA ALA A 18 6.41 10.41 -8.78
C ALA A 18 5.97 11.32 -9.94
N GLY A 19 6.17 12.63 -9.77
CA GLY A 19 5.83 13.64 -10.79
C GLY A 19 4.41 14.21 -10.69
N ARG A 20 3.65 13.87 -9.66
CA ARG A 20 2.27 14.36 -9.46
C ARG A 20 2.18 15.89 -9.32
N GLY A 21 3.16 16.52 -8.69
CA GLY A 21 3.19 17.98 -8.44
C GLY A 21 3.94 18.80 -9.49
N CYS A 22 4.56 18.14 -10.49
CA CYS A 22 5.38 18.82 -11.49
C CYS A 22 4.52 19.54 -12.53
N LEU A 23 4.99 20.69 -13.03
CA LEU A 23 4.31 21.45 -14.08
C LEU A 23 4.56 20.90 -15.49
N ALA A 24 5.58 20.05 -15.66
CA ALA A 24 5.96 19.47 -16.93
C ALA A 24 6.37 18.00 -16.74
N GLY A 25 6.25 17.24 -17.83
CA GLY A 25 6.61 15.82 -17.86
C GLY A 25 5.45 14.87 -17.56
N PRO A 26 5.73 13.56 -17.57
CA PRO A 26 4.77 12.54 -17.22
C PRO A 26 4.63 12.38 -15.70
N VAL A 27 3.61 11.63 -15.28
CA VAL A 27 3.58 10.99 -13.96
C VAL A 27 4.10 9.56 -14.12
N PHE A 28 5.01 9.15 -13.23
CA PHE A 28 5.51 7.78 -13.13
C PHE A 28 4.86 7.09 -11.93
N ALA A 29 4.69 5.77 -12.01
CA ALA A 29 4.38 4.94 -10.87
C ALA A 29 5.16 3.63 -10.93
N ALA A 30 5.50 3.09 -9.77
CA ALA A 30 6.12 1.80 -9.62
C ALA A 30 5.22 0.86 -8.82
N ALA A 31 5.29 -0.43 -9.13
CA ALA A 31 4.75 -1.50 -8.32
C ALA A 31 5.88 -2.47 -8.00
N VAL A 32 6.07 -2.82 -6.73
CA VAL A 32 7.18 -3.67 -6.28
C VAL A 32 6.67 -4.72 -5.30
N ILE A 33 7.01 -5.97 -5.56
CA ILE A 33 6.79 -7.12 -4.66
C ILE A 33 8.16 -7.52 -4.11
N LEU A 34 8.36 -7.31 -2.81
CA LEU A 34 9.60 -7.69 -2.12
C LEU A 34 9.46 -9.07 -1.48
N PRO A 35 10.54 -9.86 -1.40
CA PRO A 35 10.52 -11.08 -0.58
C PRO A 35 10.39 -10.71 0.91
N LYS A 36 9.89 -11.66 1.72
CA LYS A 36 9.61 -11.40 3.14
C LYS A 36 10.87 -11.07 3.95
N ASP A 37 11.97 -11.71 3.62
CA ASP A 37 13.29 -11.52 4.21
C ASP A 37 14.07 -10.38 3.56
N PHE A 38 13.44 -9.56 2.70
CA PHE A 38 14.11 -8.43 2.05
C PHE A 38 14.63 -7.45 3.10
N TYR A 39 15.92 -7.16 3.04
CA TYR A 39 16.52 -6.16 3.91
C TYR A 39 17.61 -5.39 3.17
N HIS A 40 17.58 -4.08 3.32
CA HIS A 40 18.66 -3.22 2.88
C HIS A 40 18.78 -2.03 3.85
N PRO A 41 19.98 -1.67 4.35
CA PRO A 41 20.15 -0.59 5.34
C PRO A 41 19.57 0.77 4.89
N LEU A 42 19.56 1.03 3.59
CA LEU A 42 19.05 2.29 3.00
C LEU A 42 17.53 2.33 2.81
N LEU A 43 16.78 1.24 3.01
CA LEU A 43 15.35 1.19 2.65
C LEU A 43 14.41 1.90 3.66
N ASN A 44 14.93 2.51 4.72
CA ASN A 44 14.13 2.98 5.87
C ASN A 44 13.32 4.27 5.61
N ASP A 45 13.82 5.22 4.80
CA ASP A 45 13.07 6.42 4.41
C ASP A 45 13.65 7.05 3.12
N SER A 46 12.92 6.92 2.01
CA SER A 46 13.35 7.44 0.70
C SER A 46 13.52 8.97 0.68
N LYS A 47 12.89 9.69 1.62
CA LYS A 47 12.99 11.15 1.75
C LYS A 47 14.31 11.61 2.36
N GLN A 48 15.10 10.68 2.91
CA GLN A 48 16.41 10.95 3.52
C GLN A 48 17.57 10.46 2.64
N LEU A 49 17.28 9.81 1.50
CA LEU A 49 18.31 9.28 0.61
C LEU A 49 18.84 10.34 -0.36
N SER A 50 20.17 10.41 -0.48
CA SER A 50 20.82 11.17 -1.55
C SER A 50 20.46 10.60 -2.92
N GLU A 51 20.66 11.39 -3.97
CA GLU A 51 20.49 10.92 -5.34
C GLU A 51 21.36 9.69 -5.64
N GLU A 52 22.64 9.73 -5.24
CA GLU A 52 23.58 8.62 -5.39
C GLU A 52 23.10 7.35 -4.68
N GLN A 53 22.59 7.47 -3.45
CA GLN A 53 22.01 6.35 -2.70
C GLN A 53 20.78 5.76 -3.40
N ARG A 54 19.93 6.58 -4.02
CA ARG A 54 18.77 6.10 -4.79
C ARG A 54 19.21 5.34 -6.04
N TYR A 55 20.22 5.83 -6.75
CA TYR A 55 20.75 5.16 -7.94
C TYR A 55 21.44 3.83 -7.62
N SER A 56 22.11 3.71 -6.47
CA SER A 56 22.71 2.44 -6.03
C SER A 56 21.68 1.45 -5.48
N LEU A 57 20.63 1.95 -4.82
CA LEU A 57 19.57 1.11 -4.24
C LEU A 57 18.66 0.49 -5.31
N ARG A 58 18.38 1.23 -6.40
CA ARG A 58 17.50 0.77 -7.48
C ARG A 58 17.89 -0.61 -8.05
N PRO A 59 19.12 -0.83 -8.56
CA PRO A 59 19.49 -2.13 -9.13
C PRO A 59 19.44 -3.25 -8.09
N PHE A 60 19.75 -2.93 -6.82
CA PHE A 60 19.62 -3.90 -5.74
C PHE A 60 18.17 -4.36 -5.57
N ILE A 61 17.21 -3.43 -5.53
CA ILE A 61 15.78 -3.76 -5.46
C ILE A 61 15.36 -4.55 -6.71
N GLU A 62 15.73 -4.09 -7.90
CA GLU A 62 15.34 -4.75 -9.16
C GLU A 62 15.83 -6.19 -9.25
N GLN A 63 17.03 -6.48 -8.72
CA GLN A 63 17.63 -7.81 -8.70
C GLN A 63 17.00 -8.76 -7.66
N HIS A 64 16.57 -8.24 -6.52
CA HIS A 64 16.14 -9.05 -5.37
C HIS A 64 14.61 -9.04 -5.17
N ALA A 65 13.88 -8.16 -5.85
CA ALA A 65 12.42 -8.17 -5.83
C ALA A 65 11.86 -9.42 -6.52
N VAL A 66 10.76 -9.95 -6.00
CA VAL A 66 10.01 -11.05 -6.63
C VAL A 66 9.46 -10.61 -7.98
N ALA A 67 8.93 -9.39 -8.03
CA ALA A 67 8.52 -8.73 -9.25
C ALA A 67 8.56 -7.22 -9.05
N HIS A 68 8.89 -6.49 -10.10
CA HIS A 68 8.80 -5.03 -10.12
C HIS A 68 8.38 -4.57 -11.51
N ALA A 69 7.73 -3.42 -11.58
CA ALA A 69 7.38 -2.77 -12.83
C ALA A 69 7.25 -1.26 -12.64
N VAL A 70 7.56 -0.52 -13.70
CA VAL A 70 7.39 0.94 -13.76
C VAL A 70 6.50 1.26 -14.95
N ALA A 71 5.57 2.19 -14.75
CA ALA A 71 4.74 2.71 -15.81
C ALA A 71 4.71 4.25 -15.75
N GLN A 72 4.39 4.85 -16.89
CA GLN A 72 4.24 6.29 -16.99
C GLN A 72 2.96 6.67 -17.73
N LEU A 73 2.50 7.89 -17.48
CA LEU A 73 1.42 8.51 -18.24
C LEU A 73 1.83 9.92 -18.64
N CYS A 74 1.79 10.23 -19.94
CA CYS A 74 2.30 11.50 -20.44
C CYS A 74 1.35 12.67 -20.14
N ASN A 75 1.87 13.90 -20.19
CA ASN A 75 1.12 15.14 -19.98
C ASN A 75 -0.17 15.21 -20.82
N LYS A 76 -0.14 14.83 -22.10
CA LYS A 76 -1.33 14.82 -22.97
C LYS A 76 -2.45 13.91 -22.44
N GLN A 77 -2.11 12.85 -21.72
CA GLN A 77 -3.07 11.96 -21.08
C GLN A 77 -3.52 12.52 -19.72
N ILE A 78 -2.60 13.11 -18.95
CA ILE A 78 -2.89 13.81 -17.69
C ILE A 78 -3.96 14.89 -17.92
N ASP A 79 -3.78 15.75 -18.93
CA ASP A 79 -4.69 16.84 -19.25
C ASP A 79 -6.12 16.35 -19.54
N LYS A 80 -6.25 15.13 -20.12
CA LYS A 80 -7.56 14.54 -20.46
C LYS A 80 -8.31 13.99 -19.25
N ILE A 81 -7.60 13.45 -18.26
CA ILE A 81 -8.22 12.70 -17.15
C ILE A 81 -8.00 13.32 -15.78
N ASN A 82 -7.27 14.42 -15.69
CA ASN A 82 -6.72 15.04 -14.48
C ASN A 82 -5.61 14.22 -13.80
N ILE A 83 -4.81 14.94 -13.00
CA ILE A 83 -3.62 14.37 -12.37
C ILE A 83 -3.93 13.25 -11.36
N LEU A 84 -5.03 13.35 -10.62
CA LEU A 84 -5.40 12.32 -9.64
C LEU A 84 -5.72 10.98 -10.34
N LYS A 85 -6.52 11.01 -11.41
CA LYS A 85 -6.82 9.78 -12.17
C LYS A 85 -5.61 9.30 -12.96
N ALA A 86 -4.73 10.21 -13.39
CA ALA A 86 -3.49 9.85 -14.05
C ALA A 86 -2.55 9.07 -13.13
N SER A 87 -2.37 9.49 -11.87
CA SER A 87 -1.60 8.76 -10.85
C SER A 87 -2.16 7.36 -10.61
N PHE A 88 -3.49 7.22 -10.47
CA PHE A 88 -4.09 5.89 -10.30
C PHE A 88 -3.90 5.02 -11.55
N LYS A 89 -4.05 5.61 -12.74
CA LYS A 89 -3.87 4.89 -14.00
C LYS A 89 -2.42 4.45 -14.19
N SER A 90 -1.42 5.26 -13.84
CA SER A 90 -0.02 4.82 -13.90
C SER A 90 0.24 3.69 -12.90
N MET A 91 -0.29 3.74 -11.68
CA MET A 91 -0.21 2.62 -10.72
C MET A 91 -0.86 1.34 -11.28
N HIS A 92 -2.06 1.45 -11.86
CA HIS A 92 -2.75 0.30 -12.49
C HIS A 92 -1.92 -0.30 -13.63
N LEU A 93 -1.27 0.52 -14.44
CA LEU A 93 -0.38 0.07 -15.51
C LEU A 93 0.87 -0.61 -14.95
N ALA A 94 1.46 -0.10 -13.87
CA ALA A 94 2.59 -0.73 -13.20
C ALA A 94 2.20 -2.10 -12.63
N VAL A 95 1.08 -2.18 -11.90
CA VAL A 95 0.56 -3.46 -11.37
C VAL A 95 0.29 -4.46 -12.49
N LYS A 96 -0.27 -4.02 -13.63
CA LYS A 96 -0.53 -4.87 -14.79
C LYS A 96 0.76 -5.43 -15.41
N ALA A 97 1.86 -4.70 -15.32
CA ALA A 97 3.14 -5.06 -15.94
C ALA A 97 4.01 -5.95 -15.06
N LEU A 98 3.59 -6.24 -13.82
CA LEU A 98 4.29 -7.19 -12.95
C LEU A 98 4.31 -8.59 -13.58
N SER A 99 5.46 -9.26 -13.52
CA SER A 99 5.61 -10.67 -13.93
C SER A 99 4.84 -11.64 -13.03
N VAL A 100 4.58 -11.24 -11.78
CA VAL A 100 3.83 -12.00 -10.78
C VAL A 100 2.65 -11.14 -10.31
N ALA A 101 1.44 -11.69 -10.36
CA ALA A 101 0.25 -10.97 -9.94
C ALA A 101 0.17 -10.86 -8.41
N PRO A 102 0.04 -9.64 -7.84
CA PRO A 102 -0.14 -9.48 -6.41
C PRO A 102 -1.55 -9.88 -5.97
N GLN A 103 -1.68 -10.26 -4.71
CA GLN A 103 -2.95 -10.57 -4.05
C GLN A 103 -3.47 -9.41 -3.21
N LEU A 104 -2.63 -8.42 -2.92
CA LEU A 104 -2.96 -7.24 -2.14
C LEU A 104 -2.08 -6.06 -2.58
N LEU A 105 -2.67 -4.88 -2.71
CA LEU A 105 -1.96 -3.65 -3.07
C LEU A 105 -1.79 -2.75 -1.84
N LEU A 106 -0.56 -2.35 -1.56
CA LEU A 106 -0.24 -1.31 -0.57
C LEU A 106 0.01 -0.01 -1.31
N VAL A 107 -0.79 1.02 -1.07
CA VAL A 107 -0.75 2.27 -1.84
C VAL A 107 -0.28 3.42 -0.95
N ASP A 108 0.81 4.09 -1.35
CA ASP A 108 1.28 5.31 -0.67
C ASP A 108 0.41 6.51 -1.06
N GLY A 109 -0.77 6.60 -0.45
CA GLY A 109 -1.71 7.67 -0.69
C GLY A 109 -2.92 7.59 0.22
N ASN A 110 -3.83 8.54 0.05
CA ASN A 110 -5.07 8.64 0.85
C ASN A 110 -6.32 8.12 0.11
N ARG A 111 -6.23 8.01 -1.21
CA ARG A 111 -7.30 7.58 -2.10
C ARG A 111 -6.71 6.63 -3.13
N PHE A 112 -7.51 5.68 -3.58
CA PHE A 112 -7.14 4.79 -4.66
C PHE A 112 -8.41 4.35 -5.39
N THR A 113 -8.33 4.22 -6.72
CA THR A 113 -9.41 3.60 -7.48
C THR A 113 -9.20 2.09 -7.48
N PRO A 114 -10.17 1.27 -7.01
CA PRO A 114 -10.02 -0.17 -6.99
C PRO A 114 -9.55 -0.72 -8.34
N TYR A 115 -8.56 -1.62 -8.30
CA TYR A 115 -8.03 -2.26 -9.49
C TYR A 115 -8.51 -3.71 -9.57
N GLN A 116 -9.36 -3.98 -10.55
CA GLN A 116 -9.96 -5.31 -10.76
C GLN A 116 -10.62 -5.85 -9.48
N ARG A 117 -10.24 -7.05 -9.04
CA ARG A 117 -10.70 -7.69 -7.80
C ARG A 117 -9.61 -7.75 -6.73
N ILE A 118 -8.48 -7.06 -6.94
CA ILE A 118 -7.36 -7.07 -6.00
C ILE A 118 -7.69 -6.09 -4.85
N PRO A 119 -7.75 -6.55 -3.59
CA PRO A 119 -7.91 -5.66 -2.45
C PRO A 119 -6.74 -4.69 -2.36
N HIS A 120 -6.98 -3.53 -1.75
CA HIS A 120 -5.94 -2.52 -1.54
C HIS A 120 -6.05 -1.92 -0.14
N ALA A 121 -4.92 -1.45 0.36
CA ALA A 121 -4.78 -0.75 1.62
C ALA A 121 -4.02 0.55 1.39
N THR A 122 -4.69 1.68 1.58
CA THR A 122 -4.04 2.99 1.55
C THR A 122 -3.32 3.23 2.88
N LYS A 123 -2.22 3.98 2.85
CA LYS A 123 -1.45 4.32 4.05
C LYS A 123 -2.28 5.03 5.12
N ASP A 124 -3.15 5.95 4.72
CA ASP A 124 -4.05 6.65 5.65
C ASP A 124 -5.07 5.68 6.28
N HIS A 125 -5.58 4.73 5.49
CA HIS A 125 -6.50 3.72 6.01
C HIS A 125 -5.79 2.78 6.99
N GLN A 126 -4.57 2.34 6.67
CA GLN A 126 -3.75 1.56 7.60
C GLN A 126 -3.47 2.32 8.89
N SER A 127 -3.14 3.61 8.79
CA SER A 127 -2.90 4.47 9.97
C SER A 127 -4.16 4.57 10.85
N ALA A 128 -5.34 4.75 10.24
CA ALA A 128 -6.61 4.77 10.95
C ALA A 128 -6.94 3.41 11.60
N LEU A 129 -6.65 2.31 10.91
CA LEU A 129 -6.83 0.96 11.43
C LEU A 129 -5.95 0.71 12.66
N ASN A 130 -4.71 1.18 12.65
CA ASN A 130 -3.78 1.03 13.77
C ASN A 130 -4.19 1.87 14.98
N GLN A 131 -4.76 3.07 14.72
CA GLN A 131 -5.18 3.97 15.78
C GLN A 131 -6.53 3.58 16.41
N PHE A 132 -7.50 3.16 15.61
CA PHE A 132 -8.88 2.98 16.05
C PHE A 132 -9.36 1.52 16.04
N GLY A 133 -8.56 0.61 15.50
CA GLY A 133 -8.95 -0.77 15.27
C GLY A 133 -9.92 -0.94 14.09
N PRO A 134 -10.23 -2.20 13.71
CA PRO A 134 -11.12 -2.49 12.62
C PRO A 134 -12.59 -2.34 13.02
N CYS A 135 -13.40 -1.72 12.17
CA CYS A 135 -14.88 -1.75 12.29
C CYS A 135 -15.50 -3.05 11.73
N ARG A 136 -16.82 -3.24 11.96
CA ARG A 136 -17.58 -4.46 11.56
C ARG A 136 -17.55 -4.81 10.06
N TYR A 137 -17.22 -3.86 9.20
CA TYR A 137 -17.17 -4.07 7.75
C TYR A 137 -15.78 -4.45 7.25
N HIS A 138 -14.74 -4.35 8.09
CA HIS A 138 -13.39 -4.78 7.70
C HIS A 138 -13.31 -6.29 7.60
N ARG A 139 -12.68 -6.76 6.52
CA ARG A 139 -12.40 -8.17 6.31
C ARG A 139 -11.23 -8.57 7.21
N LYS A 140 -11.55 -9.21 8.33
CA LYS A 140 -10.56 -9.65 9.33
C LYS A 140 -9.55 -10.66 8.80
N SER A 141 -9.81 -11.28 7.64
CA SER A 141 -8.85 -12.14 6.94
C SER A 141 -7.71 -11.38 6.26
N PHE A 142 -7.82 -10.06 6.09
CA PHE A 142 -6.77 -9.19 5.55
C PHE A 142 -6.10 -8.41 6.69
N ARG A 143 -5.60 -9.08 7.73
CA ARG A 143 -4.89 -8.39 8.82
C ARG A 143 -3.65 -7.71 8.25
N LEU A 144 -3.65 -6.38 8.14
CA LEU A 144 -2.58 -5.56 7.55
C LEU A 144 -1.64 -4.96 8.63
N ASP A 145 -1.57 -5.62 9.78
CA ASP A 145 -1.00 -5.20 11.07
C ASP A 145 -1.72 -4.05 11.80
N TYR A 146 -2.01 -4.27 13.09
CA TYR A 146 -2.79 -3.46 14.03
C TYR A 146 -2.10 -3.41 15.41
N SER A 147 -0.76 -3.42 15.40
CA SER A 147 0.12 -3.58 16.55
C SER A 147 -0.29 -2.69 17.77
N GLN A 148 -0.86 -3.18 18.88
CA GLN A 148 -0.83 -4.51 19.54
C GLN A 148 -2.16 -4.84 20.30
N PRO A 149 -2.51 -6.13 20.55
CA PRO A 149 -3.89 -6.61 20.74
C PRO A 149 -4.34 -7.00 22.16
N SER A 150 -3.74 -6.50 23.26
CA SER A 150 -4.13 -6.96 24.62
C SER A 150 -5.59 -6.67 25.03
N LEU A 151 -6.36 -5.93 24.21
CA LEU A 151 -7.75 -5.55 24.45
C LEU A 151 -8.81 -6.37 23.70
N PHE A 152 -8.41 -7.33 22.85
CA PHE A 152 -9.38 -8.23 22.20
C PHE A 152 -9.47 -9.62 22.85
N SER A 153 -8.82 -9.79 24.01
CA SER A 153 -9.07 -10.91 24.91
C SER A 153 -10.55 -10.89 25.30
N ALA A 154 -11.23 -11.96 24.93
CA ALA A 154 -12.64 -12.25 25.16
C ALA A 154 -13.17 -11.69 26.51
N ASN A 155 -14.22 -10.88 26.43
CA ASN A 155 -15.26 -10.85 27.45
C ASN A 155 -16.62 -10.85 26.74
N GLU A 156 -16.97 -12.02 26.20
CA GLU A 156 -18.36 -12.42 26.12
C GLU A 156 -18.85 -12.63 27.56
N ASN A 157 -19.31 -11.55 28.18
CA ASN A 157 -20.16 -11.60 29.37
C ASN A 157 -21.02 -10.34 29.37
N THR A 158 -21.91 -10.25 28.38
CA THR A 158 -23.14 -9.47 28.53
C THR A 158 -24.19 -10.42 29.10
N THR A 159 -24.22 -10.51 30.43
CA THR A 159 -25.39 -11.03 31.13
C THR A 159 -26.60 -10.13 30.82
N PRO A 160 -27.79 -10.69 30.64
CA PRO A 160 -28.98 -9.91 30.38
C PRO A 160 -29.38 -9.21 31.69
N VAL A 161 -29.34 -7.87 31.71
CA VAL A 161 -30.00 -7.13 32.79
C VAL A 161 -31.48 -7.08 32.46
N THR A 162 -32.21 -8.07 32.98
CA THR A 162 -33.62 -7.93 33.32
C THR A 162 -33.77 -6.88 34.41
N THR A 163 -34.45 -5.77 34.10
CA THR A 163 -35.13 -4.97 35.13
C THR A 163 -36.52 -4.62 34.62
N SER A 164 -37.47 -5.40 35.13
CA SER A 164 -38.88 -5.07 35.25
C SER A 164 -39.07 -3.77 36.03
N VAL A 165 -39.91 -2.87 35.52
CA VAL A 165 -40.61 -1.87 36.33
C VAL A 165 -42.05 -1.82 35.87
N VAL A 166 -42.92 -1.83 36.89
CA VAL A 166 -44.37 -1.70 36.91
C VAL A 166 -44.85 -0.44 36.19
#